data_AF-A0A942D338-F1
#
_entry.id   AF-A0A942D338-F1
#
_cell.length_a   1.000
_cell.length_b   1.000
_cell.length_c   1.000
_cell.angle_alpha   90.00
_cell.angle_beta   90.00
_cell.angle_gamma   90.00
#
_symmetry.space_group_name_H-M   'P 1'
#
loop_
_entity.id
_entity.type
_entity.pdbx_description
1 polymer ?
#
loop_
_entity_poly.entity_id
_entity_poly.type
_entity_poly.pdbx_seq_one_letter_code
_entity_poly.pdbx_strand_id
1 'polypeptide(L)'
;MAKQKAEAAVRATVRGSVQGVGFRYEARRRALDLGVLGWVRNEGDGTVRVHAEGPRQALDSLLEFLHRGPSGAAVTAVEVEEVKPEGHEQFGIRGVAAGVFVVQEHAATAHHWDLRLEVGGVMRSWAVPKGPSMDPAVKRIAIEVEDHDRSHNEFEGRTDGGGVIVWDRGPYEQGGRVAWPEALERGHAVFVLHGEKLRGGFALQRTRRGEKPQWLLIKRKDEAAEPGSDVAAARPESVLSGQSLGELLGGG
;
A
#
# COMPACT_ATOMS: atom_id res chain seq x y z
N MET A 1 1.75 -25.11 8.12
CA MET A 1 0.85 -24.58 9.17
C MET A 1 -0.30 -23.85 8.48
N ALA A 2 -1.55 -24.21 8.78
CA ALA A 2 -2.71 -23.53 8.19
C ALA A 2 -2.70 -22.04 8.58
N LYS A 3 -3.04 -21.15 7.63
CA LYS A 3 -3.33 -19.74 7.94
C LYS A 3 -4.55 -19.75 8.89
N GLN A 4 -4.32 -19.57 10.19
CA GLN A 4 -5.42 -19.31 11.12
C GLN A 4 -6.02 -17.97 10.73
N LYS A 5 -7.28 -17.99 10.27
CA LYS A 5 -8.00 -16.79 9.88
C LYS A 5 -8.16 -15.96 11.16
N ALA A 6 -7.79 -14.67 11.12
CA ALA A 6 -7.98 -13.80 12.28
C ALA A 6 -9.46 -13.82 12.70
N GLU A 7 -9.71 -14.09 13.98
CA GLU A 7 -11.07 -14.25 14.54
C GLU A 7 -11.72 -12.90 14.83
N ALA A 8 -10.91 -11.92 15.22
CA ALA A 8 -11.32 -10.55 15.52
C ALA A 8 -10.28 -9.55 15.02
N ALA A 9 -10.70 -8.29 14.88
CA ALA A 9 -9.80 -7.17 14.64
C ALA A 9 -10.24 -5.94 15.44
N VAL A 10 -9.27 -5.14 15.86
CA VAL A 10 -9.49 -3.88 16.57
C VAL A 10 -8.61 -2.78 15.98
N ARG A 11 -9.12 -1.55 16.01
CA ARG A 11 -8.29 -0.34 15.88
C ARG A 11 -8.22 0.36 17.22
N ALA A 12 -7.01 0.79 17.59
CA ALA A 12 -6.77 1.54 18.79
C ALA A 12 -6.05 2.85 18.49
N THR A 13 -6.51 3.94 19.12
CA THR A 13 -5.82 5.24 19.12
C THR A 13 -5.32 5.53 20.51
N VAL A 14 -4.01 5.58 20.67
CA VAL A 14 -3.31 5.82 21.94
C VAL A 14 -2.89 7.29 22.01
N ARG A 15 -3.27 7.97 23.09
CA ARG A 15 -2.95 9.39 23.36
C ARG A 15 -2.02 9.52 24.57
N GLY A 16 -1.28 10.63 24.60
CA GLY A 16 -0.36 11.01 25.68
C GLY A 16 1.07 11.21 25.17
N SER A 17 2.06 11.06 26.06
CA SER A 17 3.48 11.08 25.69
C SER A 17 3.89 9.71 25.15
N VAL A 18 3.50 9.42 23.90
CA VAL A 18 3.59 8.07 23.31
C VAL A 18 4.45 8.01 22.05
N GLN A 19 4.97 9.13 21.58
CA GLN A 19 5.96 9.20 20.48
C GLN A 19 7.37 9.48 21.03
N GLY A 20 8.39 9.04 20.31
CA GLY A 20 9.80 9.19 20.73
C GLY A 20 10.25 8.25 21.85
N VAL A 21 9.35 7.42 22.40
CA VAL A 21 9.59 6.52 23.56
C VAL A 21 9.69 5.04 23.18
N GLY A 22 9.89 4.73 21.90
CA GLY A 22 9.97 3.34 21.42
C GLY A 22 8.62 2.61 21.33
N PHE A 23 7.49 3.31 21.49
CA PHE A 23 6.14 2.70 21.54
C PHE A 23 5.84 1.77 20.36
N ARG A 24 6.06 2.23 19.13
CA ARG A 24 5.82 1.42 17.92
C ARG A 24 6.66 0.13 17.89
N TYR A 25 7.90 0.20 18.37
CA TYR A 25 8.80 -0.95 18.40
C TYR A 25 8.34 -1.99 19.41
N GLU A 26 8.02 -1.56 20.62
CA GLU A 26 7.53 -2.44 21.69
C GLU A 26 6.14 -3.02 21.38
N ALA A 27 5.24 -2.21 20.80
CA ALA A 27 3.95 -2.68 20.29
C ALA A 27 4.13 -3.79 19.26
N ARG A 28 5.02 -3.59 18.27
CA ARG A 28 5.33 -4.61 17.27
C ARG A 28 5.92 -5.86 17.91
N ARG A 29 6.89 -5.73 18.82
CA ARG A 29 7.49 -6.88 19.52
C ARG A 29 6.42 -7.69 20.25
N ARG A 30 5.58 -7.03 21.04
CA ARG A 30 4.49 -7.67 21.78
C ARG A 30 3.48 -8.33 20.86
N ALA A 31 3.09 -7.68 19.78
CA ALA A 31 2.18 -8.26 18.79
C ALA A 31 2.76 -9.52 18.14
N LEU A 32 4.05 -9.51 17.79
CA LEU A 32 4.72 -10.69 17.23
C LEU A 32 4.76 -11.85 18.22
N ASP A 33 5.08 -11.59 19.50
CA ASP A 33 5.08 -12.62 20.55
C ASP A 33 3.69 -13.22 20.79
N LEU A 34 2.63 -12.43 20.59
CA LEU A 34 1.24 -12.84 20.73
C LEU A 34 0.65 -13.45 19.44
N GLY A 35 1.40 -13.48 18.33
CA GLY A 35 0.90 -13.93 17.04
C GLY A 35 -0.15 -13.01 16.40
N VAL A 36 -0.23 -11.75 16.86
CA VAL A 36 -1.14 -10.73 16.34
C VAL A 36 -0.58 -10.15 15.03
N LEU A 37 -1.45 -9.92 14.05
CA LEU A 37 -1.14 -9.29 12.76
C LEU A 37 -1.73 -7.88 12.71
N GLY A 38 -1.29 -7.04 11.79
CA GLY A 38 -1.76 -5.67 11.66
C GLY A 38 -0.65 -4.65 11.50
N TRP A 39 -0.77 -3.52 12.16
CA TRP A 39 0.24 -2.47 12.11
C TRP A 39 0.16 -1.49 13.28
N VAL A 40 1.25 -0.75 13.47
CA VAL A 40 1.32 0.39 14.39
C VAL A 40 2.00 1.57 13.71
N ARG A 41 1.49 2.78 13.93
CA ARG A 41 1.99 4.00 13.28
C ARG A 41 1.84 5.24 14.17
N ASN A 42 2.70 6.22 13.94
CA ASN A 42 2.57 7.54 14.55
C ASN A 42 1.66 8.39 13.66
N GLU A 43 0.79 9.16 14.28
CA GLU A 43 -0.03 10.17 13.61
C GLU A 43 0.61 11.57 13.79
N GLY A 44 0.26 12.49 12.90
CA GLY A 44 0.78 13.87 12.94
C GLY A 44 0.29 14.69 14.14
N ASP A 45 -0.78 14.27 14.80
CA ASP A 45 -1.34 14.89 16.01
C ASP A 45 -0.67 14.42 17.31
N GLY A 46 0.40 13.63 17.21
CA GLY A 46 1.11 13.09 18.36
C GLY A 46 0.56 11.76 18.90
N THR A 47 -0.53 11.23 18.34
CA THR A 47 -1.09 9.94 18.74
C THR A 47 -0.37 8.74 18.11
N VAL A 48 -0.59 7.54 18.67
CA VAL A 48 -0.16 6.28 18.07
C VAL A 48 -1.41 5.48 17.69
N ARG A 49 -1.54 5.12 16.42
CA ARG A 49 -2.63 4.29 15.92
C ARG A 49 -2.17 2.86 15.69
N VAL A 50 -3.00 1.91 16.09
CA VAL A 50 -2.77 0.47 15.95
C VAL A 50 -3.97 -0.14 15.25
N HIS A 51 -3.72 -1.02 14.29
CA HIS A 51 -4.69 -2.01 13.83
C HIS A 51 -4.15 -3.39 14.20
N ALA A 52 -4.98 -4.22 14.83
CA ALA A 52 -4.56 -5.52 15.33
C ALA A 52 -5.61 -6.59 14.97
N GLU A 53 -5.14 -7.71 14.44
CA GLU A 53 -5.96 -8.86 14.01
C GLU A 53 -5.42 -10.14 14.64
N GLY A 54 -6.30 -10.94 15.24
CA GLY A 54 -5.88 -12.18 15.90
C GLY A 54 -6.96 -12.79 16.80
N PRO A 55 -6.60 -13.82 17.58
CA PRO A 55 -7.45 -14.37 18.62
C PRO A 55 -7.79 -13.31 19.67
N ARG A 56 -9.02 -13.29 20.19
CA ARG A 56 -9.48 -12.26 21.16
C ARG A 56 -8.54 -12.11 22.36
N GLN A 57 -8.11 -13.21 22.97
CA GLN A 57 -7.18 -13.18 24.11
C GLN A 57 -5.82 -12.53 23.78
N ALA A 58 -5.33 -12.72 22.56
CA ALA A 58 -4.09 -12.09 22.09
C ALA A 58 -4.29 -10.58 21.86
N LEU A 59 -5.46 -10.19 21.35
CA LEU A 59 -5.82 -8.77 21.21
C LEU A 59 -5.94 -8.10 22.58
N ASP A 60 -6.62 -8.72 23.55
CA ASP A 60 -6.75 -8.20 24.91
C ASP A 60 -5.38 -7.98 25.56
N SER A 61 -4.48 -8.97 25.41
CA SER A 61 -3.09 -8.88 25.90
C SER A 61 -2.28 -7.77 25.24
N LEU A 62 -2.57 -7.46 23.97
CA LEU A 62 -1.95 -6.33 23.27
C LEU A 62 -2.56 -5.00 23.74
N LEU A 63 -3.87 -4.92 23.91
CA LEU A 63 -4.57 -3.72 24.39
C LEU A 63 -4.14 -3.34 25.82
N GLU A 64 -3.96 -4.31 26.71
CA GLU A 64 -3.37 -4.09 28.04
C GLU A 64 -2.00 -3.41 27.94
N PHE A 65 -1.16 -3.84 27.00
CA PHE A 65 0.11 -3.17 26.73
C PHE A 65 -0.12 -1.75 26.19
N LEU A 66 -1.08 -1.52 25.27
CA LEU A 66 -1.35 -0.18 24.74
C LEU A 66 -1.79 0.80 25.83
N HIS A 67 -2.53 0.35 26.85
CA HIS A 67 -2.92 1.15 27.99
C HIS A 67 -1.76 1.51 28.91
N ARG A 68 -0.74 0.65 29.00
CA ARG A 68 0.44 0.88 29.85
C ARG A 68 1.55 1.65 29.13
N GLY A 69 1.78 1.32 27.86
CA GLY A 69 2.92 1.76 27.06
C GLY A 69 4.26 1.14 27.48
N PRO A 70 5.33 1.39 26.71
CA PRO A 70 6.70 1.04 27.06
C PRO A 70 7.24 1.95 28.18
N SER A 71 8.46 1.65 28.67
CA SER A 71 9.17 2.53 29.60
C SER A 71 9.31 3.95 29.04
N GLY A 72 9.01 4.96 29.87
CA GLY A 72 9.05 6.37 29.48
C GLY A 72 7.80 6.87 28.75
N ALA A 73 6.84 6.00 28.40
CA ALA A 73 5.55 6.44 27.90
C ALA A 73 4.62 6.88 29.03
N ALA A 74 3.81 7.91 28.77
CA ALA A 74 2.68 8.29 29.62
C ALA A 74 1.40 8.24 28.78
N VAL A 75 0.65 7.15 28.89
CA VAL A 75 -0.61 6.95 28.17
C VAL A 75 -1.73 7.62 28.95
N THR A 76 -2.45 8.56 28.32
CA THR A 76 -3.56 9.28 28.95
C THR A 76 -4.93 8.74 28.54
N ALA A 77 -5.03 8.18 27.34
CA ALA A 77 -6.24 7.55 26.84
C ALA A 77 -5.91 6.50 25.77
N VAL A 78 -6.74 5.47 25.69
CA VAL A 78 -6.78 4.54 24.55
C VAL A 78 -8.24 4.41 24.13
N GLU A 79 -8.52 4.78 22.88
CA GLU A 79 -9.82 4.55 22.25
C GLU A 79 -9.72 3.30 21.42
N VAL A 80 -10.64 2.35 21.60
CA VAL A 80 -10.65 1.06 20.89
C VAL A 80 -11.96 0.89 20.15
N GLU A 81 -11.87 0.49 18.88
CA GLU A 81 -12.99 0.19 18.00
C GLU A 81 -12.84 -1.26 17.49
N GLU A 82 -13.88 -2.08 17.58
CA GLU A 82 -13.92 -3.36 16.87
C GLU A 82 -14.11 -3.12 15.37
N VAL A 83 -13.25 -3.70 14.55
CA VAL A 83 -13.28 -3.57 13.09
C VAL A 83 -13.29 -4.94 12.42
N LYS A 84 -13.56 -4.96 11.12
CA LYS A 84 -13.43 -6.20 10.33
C LYS A 84 -11.95 -6.49 10.05
N PRO A 85 -11.52 -7.76 10.11
CA PRO A 85 -10.18 -8.13 9.65
C PRO A 85 -9.96 -7.77 8.17
N GLU A 86 -8.85 -7.10 7.90
CA GLU A 86 -8.31 -6.71 6.60
C GLU A 86 -7.37 -7.79 6.01
N GLY A 87 -7.05 -8.79 6.82
CA GLY A 87 -6.25 -9.95 6.45
C GLY A 87 -4.77 -9.61 6.35
N HIS A 88 -4.28 -8.76 7.26
CA HIS A 88 -2.86 -8.39 7.28
C HIS A 88 -1.99 -9.63 7.38
N GLU A 89 -0.88 -9.61 6.64
CA GLU A 89 0.02 -10.75 6.64
C GLU A 89 1.07 -10.61 7.73
N GLN A 90 1.35 -9.43 8.26
CA GLN A 90 2.35 -9.20 9.31
C GLN A 90 1.85 -8.19 10.34
N PHE A 91 2.58 -8.01 11.44
CA PHE A 91 2.48 -6.80 12.27
C PHE A 91 3.60 -5.83 11.93
N GLY A 92 3.30 -4.81 11.12
CA GLY A 92 4.29 -3.85 10.61
C GLY A 92 4.33 -2.53 11.38
N ILE A 93 5.50 -1.89 11.44
CA ILE A 93 5.56 -0.47 11.77
C ILE A 93 5.33 0.31 10.48
N ARG A 94 4.29 1.17 10.46
CA ARG A 94 3.99 2.07 9.33
C ARG A 94 4.62 3.44 9.53
N GLY A 95 4.66 4.22 8.47
CA GLY A 95 5.32 5.53 8.38
C GLY A 95 6.81 5.44 8.01
N VAL A 96 7.26 4.30 7.45
CA VAL A 96 8.63 4.10 6.98
C VAL A 96 8.57 3.73 5.51
N ALA A 97 8.99 4.66 4.64
CA ALA A 97 8.99 4.45 3.20
C ALA A 97 9.94 3.31 2.81
N ALA A 98 9.46 2.40 1.96
CA ALA A 98 10.26 1.38 1.30
C ALA A 98 10.83 1.88 -0.04
N GLY A 99 10.25 2.94 -0.60
CA GLY A 99 10.68 3.58 -1.85
C GLY A 99 9.59 4.53 -2.37
N VAL A 100 9.73 4.97 -3.61
CA VAL A 100 8.68 5.71 -4.34
C VAL A 100 7.98 4.85 -5.39
N PHE A 101 6.76 5.23 -5.72
CA PHE A 101 6.02 4.69 -6.84
C PHE A 101 5.60 5.80 -7.80
N VAL A 102 5.36 5.42 -9.04
CA VAL A 102 4.69 6.24 -10.04
C VAL A 102 3.71 5.37 -10.82
N VAL A 103 2.60 5.98 -11.23
CA VAL A 103 1.70 5.42 -12.23
C VAL A 103 1.65 6.40 -13.39
N GLN A 104 2.06 5.95 -14.57
CA GLN A 104 1.96 6.72 -15.80
C GLN A 104 0.80 6.21 -16.63
N GLU A 105 -0.06 7.09 -17.13
CA GLU A 105 -1.05 6.73 -18.15
C GLU A 105 -0.43 6.94 -19.52
N HIS A 106 -0.51 5.93 -20.39
CA HIS A 106 0.24 5.86 -21.63
C HIS A 106 -0.70 5.54 -22.79
N ALA A 107 -0.82 6.49 -23.72
CA ALA A 107 -1.37 6.25 -25.05
C ALA A 107 -0.22 5.79 -25.95
N ALA A 108 -0.11 4.48 -26.13
CA ALA A 108 0.79 3.85 -27.10
C ALA A 108 -0.05 3.11 -28.17
N THR A 109 0.49 2.02 -28.74
CA THR A 109 -0.28 1.12 -29.62
C THR A 109 -1.55 0.59 -28.95
N ALA A 110 -1.52 0.42 -27.62
CA ALA A 110 -2.69 0.23 -26.78
C ALA A 110 -2.60 1.16 -25.57
N HIS A 111 -3.74 1.72 -25.17
CA HIS A 111 -3.87 2.51 -23.95
C HIS A 111 -3.70 1.62 -22.71
N HIS A 112 -2.86 2.05 -21.76
CA HIS A 112 -2.59 1.34 -20.52
C HIS A 112 -1.99 2.28 -19.46
N TRP A 113 -1.82 1.75 -18.24
CA TRP A 113 -1.13 2.44 -17.16
C TRP A 113 0.11 1.67 -16.75
N ASP A 114 1.27 2.31 -16.70
CA ASP A 114 2.50 1.73 -16.19
C ASP A 114 2.60 2.00 -14.68
N LEU A 115 2.40 0.95 -13.86
CA LEU A 115 2.70 0.98 -12.43
C LEU A 115 4.17 0.67 -12.23
N ARG A 116 4.88 1.53 -11.51
CA ARG A 116 6.29 1.34 -11.20
C ARG A 116 6.57 1.47 -9.71
N LEU A 117 7.35 0.54 -9.16
CA LEU A 117 7.81 0.55 -7.77
C LEU A 117 9.33 0.59 -7.74
N GLU A 118 9.90 1.55 -7.00
CA GLU A 118 11.33 1.59 -6.73
C GLU A 118 11.72 0.43 -5.82
N VAL A 119 12.49 -0.54 -6.31
CA VAL A 119 12.96 -1.69 -5.54
C VAL A 119 14.41 -1.98 -5.91
N GLY A 120 15.30 -2.06 -4.92
CA GLY A 120 16.71 -2.38 -5.18
C GLY A 120 17.44 -1.39 -6.08
N GLY A 121 17.00 -0.13 -6.10
CA GLY A 121 17.63 0.94 -6.90
C GLY A 121 16.97 1.22 -8.26
N VAL A 122 16.16 0.29 -8.79
CA VAL A 122 15.51 0.38 -10.11
C VAL A 122 13.99 0.48 -10.00
N MET A 123 13.32 0.92 -11.07
CA MET A 123 11.86 0.95 -11.15
C MET A 123 11.33 -0.36 -11.74
N ARG A 124 10.93 -1.29 -10.85
CA ARG A 124 10.21 -2.51 -11.24
C ARG A 124 8.86 -2.10 -11.83
N SER A 125 8.56 -2.55 -13.03
CA SER A 125 7.49 -1.95 -13.85
C SER A 125 6.47 -2.98 -14.33
N TRP A 126 5.20 -2.58 -14.33
CA TRP A 126 4.10 -3.37 -14.85
C TRP A 126 3.13 -2.53 -15.69
N ALA A 127 2.83 -2.98 -16.91
CA ALA A 127 1.75 -2.45 -17.71
C ALA A 127 0.40 -3.00 -17.22
N VAL A 128 -0.55 -2.12 -16.91
CA VAL A 128 -1.88 -2.41 -16.38
C VAL A 128 -2.92 -1.92 -17.40
N PRO A 129 -3.40 -2.78 -18.31
CA PRO A 129 -4.18 -2.34 -19.48
C PRO A 129 -5.49 -1.61 -19.17
N LYS A 130 -6.11 -1.94 -18.02
CA LYS A 130 -7.36 -1.30 -17.59
C LYS A 130 -7.18 -0.36 -16.40
N GLY A 131 -5.94 0.03 -16.11
CA GLY A 131 -5.59 0.86 -14.97
C GLY A 131 -5.74 0.16 -13.62
N PRO A 132 -5.26 0.79 -12.52
CA PRO A 132 -5.49 0.33 -11.16
C PRO A 132 -6.99 0.34 -10.77
N SER A 133 -7.32 -0.20 -9.60
CA SER A 133 -8.68 -0.14 -9.03
C SER A 133 -8.59 0.13 -7.54
N MET A 134 -9.52 0.93 -7.01
CA MET A 134 -9.72 1.09 -5.57
C MET A 134 -10.81 0.14 -5.03
N ASP A 135 -11.46 -0.64 -5.88
CA ASP A 135 -12.38 -1.71 -5.49
C ASP A 135 -11.63 -3.04 -5.23
N PRO A 136 -11.64 -3.58 -3.99
CA PRO A 136 -11.01 -4.86 -3.65
C PRO A 136 -11.61 -6.09 -4.35
N ALA A 137 -12.81 -5.99 -4.94
CA ALA A 137 -13.42 -7.06 -5.72
C ALA A 137 -12.85 -7.15 -7.15
N VAL A 138 -12.23 -6.07 -7.64
CA VAL A 138 -11.70 -5.97 -9.00
C VAL A 138 -10.21 -6.33 -9.02
N LYS A 139 -9.87 -7.42 -9.73
CA LYS A 139 -8.48 -7.83 -9.95
C LYS A 139 -8.02 -7.31 -11.32
N ARG A 140 -6.95 -6.51 -11.34
CA ARG A 140 -6.40 -5.96 -12.57
C ARG A 140 -5.23 -6.81 -13.04
N ILE A 141 -5.20 -7.16 -14.33
CA ILE A 141 -4.02 -7.80 -14.92
C ILE A 141 -2.90 -6.77 -14.97
N ALA A 142 -1.70 -7.17 -14.54
CA ALA A 142 -0.48 -6.40 -14.58
C ALA A 142 0.60 -7.24 -15.28
N ILE A 143 1.14 -6.76 -16.37
CA ILE A 143 2.15 -7.47 -17.19
C ILE A 143 3.50 -6.89 -16.83
N GLU A 144 4.42 -7.72 -16.34
CA GLU A 144 5.77 -7.26 -16.02
C GLU A 144 6.51 -6.88 -17.30
N VAL A 145 7.14 -5.71 -17.29
CA VAL A 145 7.93 -5.14 -18.40
C VAL A 145 9.33 -4.83 -17.91
N GLU A 146 10.22 -4.38 -18.80
CA GLU A 146 11.60 -4.06 -18.45
C GLU A 146 11.69 -3.06 -17.29
N ASP A 147 12.73 -3.19 -16.46
CA ASP A 147 13.01 -2.24 -15.39
C ASP A 147 13.39 -0.88 -15.99
N HIS A 148 12.99 0.20 -15.34
CA HIS A 148 13.28 1.56 -15.81
C HIS A 148 14.15 2.33 -14.81
N ASP A 149 14.88 3.31 -15.33
CA ASP A 149 15.57 4.30 -14.50
C ASP A 149 14.57 5.31 -13.92
N ARG A 150 14.86 5.79 -12.71
CA ARG A 150 14.02 6.77 -12.00
C ARG A 150 13.83 8.08 -12.75
N SER A 151 14.75 8.44 -13.65
CA SER A 151 14.63 9.64 -14.48
C SER A 151 13.34 9.69 -15.30
N HIS A 152 12.72 8.54 -15.58
CA HIS A 152 11.46 8.46 -16.31
C HIS A 152 10.23 8.79 -15.44
N ASN A 153 10.36 8.87 -14.11
CA ASN A 153 9.23 9.01 -13.19
C ASN A 153 8.50 10.35 -13.29
N GLU A 154 9.13 11.37 -13.87
CA GLU A 154 8.60 12.73 -13.96
C GLU A 154 8.30 13.15 -15.40
N PHE A 155 8.50 12.25 -16.35
CA PHE A 155 8.23 12.55 -17.76
C PHE A 155 6.73 12.57 -18.04
N GLU A 156 6.28 13.71 -18.58
CA GLU A 156 4.99 13.88 -19.25
C GLU A 156 5.21 14.53 -20.62
N GLY A 157 4.47 14.09 -21.62
CA GLY A 157 4.59 14.65 -22.95
C GLY A 157 4.11 13.73 -24.06
N ARG A 158 4.16 14.25 -25.29
CA ARG A 158 3.89 13.46 -26.49
C ARG A 158 5.04 12.50 -26.76
N THR A 159 4.70 11.32 -27.26
CA THR A 159 5.62 10.26 -27.65
C THR A 159 5.37 9.87 -29.09
N ASP A 160 6.28 9.07 -29.67
CA ASP A 160 6.09 8.50 -31.00
C ASP A 160 4.91 7.51 -30.97
N GLY A 161 3.73 7.98 -31.38
CA GLY A 161 2.50 7.18 -31.40
C GLY A 161 1.47 7.52 -30.32
N GLY A 162 1.71 8.56 -29.51
CA GLY A 162 0.71 9.07 -28.56
C GLY A 162 1.31 9.99 -27.52
N GLY A 163 1.18 9.62 -26.24
CA GLY A 163 1.65 10.45 -25.14
C GLY A 163 1.56 9.78 -23.78
N VAL A 164 2.20 10.40 -22.80
CA VAL A 164 2.30 9.92 -21.42
C VAL A 164 2.00 11.07 -20.47
N ILE A 165 1.22 10.77 -19.43
CA ILE A 165 1.10 11.61 -18.23
C ILE A 165 1.49 10.82 -16.98
N VAL A 166 1.95 11.50 -15.95
CA VAL A 166 2.13 11.02 -14.59
C VAL A 166 0.77 11.10 -13.90
N TRP A 167 0.06 9.98 -13.93
CA TRP A 167 -1.31 9.86 -13.42
C TRP A 167 -1.37 9.80 -11.90
N ASP A 168 -0.38 9.20 -11.22
CA ASP A 168 -0.26 9.24 -9.76
C ASP A 168 1.20 9.02 -9.34
N ARG A 169 1.57 9.47 -8.13
CA ARG A 169 2.89 9.24 -7.55
C ARG A 169 2.87 9.38 -6.03
N GLY A 170 3.86 8.78 -5.37
CA GLY A 170 4.06 8.99 -3.94
C GLY A 170 5.06 8.02 -3.34
N PRO A 171 5.32 8.09 -2.04
CA PRO A 171 6.02 7.03 -1.35
C PRO A 171 5.14 5.79 -1.21
N TYR A 172 5.77 4.64 -0.99
CA TYR A 172 5.08 3.42 -0.60
C TYR A 172 5.82 2.71 0.53
N GLU A 173 5.11 1.83 1.23
CA GLU A 173 5.64 1.03 2.33
C GLU A 173 5.53 -0.47 2.04
N GLN A 174 6.41 -1.27 2.65
CA GLN A 174 6.24 -2.72 2.65
C GLN A 174 5.02 -3.12 3.49
N GLY A 175 4.18 -4.01 2.97
CA GLY A 175 2.96 -4.48 3.63
C GLY A 175 2.95 -5.97 3.97
N GLY A 176 3.83 -6.77 3.37
CA GLY A 176 3.91 -8.23 3.55
C GLY A 176 5.08 -8.69 4.41
N ARG A 177 5.02 -9.95 4.88
CA ARG A 177 6.07 -10.59 5.71
C ARG A 177 7.43 -10.68 5.03
N VAL A 178 7.43 -10.86 3.71
CA VAL A 178 8.65 -11.05 2.92
C VAL A 178 9.17 -9.68 2.50
N ALA A 179 10.45 -9.43 2.75
CA ALA A 179 11.11 -8.19 2.37
C ALA A 179 11.30 -8.07 0.85
N TRP A 180 11.45 -6.84 0.39
CA TRP A 180 11.92 -6.56 -0.96
C TRP A 180 13.44 -6.84 -1.06
N PRO A 181 13.97 -7.32 -2.20
CA PRO A 181 13.26 -7.67 -3.44
C PRO A 181 12.62 -9.06 -3.44
N GLU A 182 12.91 -9.91 -2.45
CA GLU A 182 12.51 -11.33 -2.39
C GLU A 182 10.99 -11.55 -2.57
N ALA A 183 10.15 -10.62 -2.11
CA ALA A 183 8.70 -10.66 -2.31
C ALA A 183 8.29 -10.80 -3.79
N LEU A 184 8.98 -10.09 -4.70
CA LEU A 184 8.74 -10.21 -6.14
C LEU A 184 9.21 -11.56 -6.68
N GLU A 185 10.37 -12.03 -6.26
CA GLU A 185 10.92 -13.32 -6.70
C GLU A 185 9.97 -14.47 -6.34
N ARG A 186 9.40 -14.42 -5.13
CA ARG A 186 8.37 -15.36 -4.66
C ARG A 186 7.04 -15.21 -5.40
N GLY A 187 6.78 -14.05 -6.00
CA GLY A 187 5.57 -13.80 -6.81
C GLY A 187 4.38 -13.32 -6.01
N HIS A 188 4.62 -12.82 -4.80
CA HIS A 188 3.59 -12.25 -3.95
C HIS A 188 4.18 -11.11 -3.14
N ALA A 189 3.81 -9.89 -3.50
CA ALA A 189 4.22 -8.70 -2.79
C ALA A 189 3.00 -7.93 -2.30
N VAL A 190 3.04 -7.52 -1.03
CA VAL A 190 2.01 -6.68 -0.41
C VAL A 190 2.67 -5.37 0.00
N PHE A 191 2.04 -4.25 -0.33
CA PHE A 191 2.57 -2.90 -0.10
C PHE A 191 1.44 -1.93 0.19
N VAL A 192 1.77 -0.75 0.70
CA VAL A 192 0.81 0.34 0.96
C VAL A 192 1.25 1.55 0.17
N LEU A 193 0.38 2.07 -0.68
CA LEU A 193 0.61 3.27 -1.47
C LEU A 193 0.16 4.51 -0.70
N HIS A 194 0.93 5.59 -0.84
CA HIS A 194 0.61 6.90 -0.28
C HIS A 194 0.63 7.95 -1.39
N GLY A 195 -0.14 7.72 -2.46
CA GLY A 195 -0.28 8.65 -3.57
C GLY A 195 -1.36 9.69 -3.38
N GLU A 196 -1.60 10.46 -4.43
CA GLU A 196 -2.73 11.39 -4.52
C GLU A 196 -4.03 10.67 -4.88
N LYS A 197 -3.94 9.59 -5.66
CA LYS A 197 -5.08 8.79 -6.13
C LYS A 197 -5.11 7.44 -5.43
N LEU A 198 -4.01 6.71 -5.47
CA LEU A 198 -3.90 5.37 -4.91
C LEU A 198 -3.40 5.44 -3.49
N ARG A 199 -4.26 5.00 -2.56
CA ARG A 199 -3.97 4.99 -1.13
C ARG A 199 -4.27 3.63 -0.51
N GLY A 200 -3.56 3.30 0.57
CA GLY A 200 -3.79 2.07 1.31
C GLY A 200 -3.12 0.84 0.69
N GLY A 201 -3.52 -0.33 1.14
CA GLY A 201 -2.90 -1.61 0.81
C GLY A 201 -3.22 -2.11 -0.60
N PHE A 202 -2.21 -2.64 -1.26
CA PHE A 202 -2.27 -3.35 -2.53
C PHE A 202 -1.45 -4.64 -2.47
N ALA A 203 -1.74 -5.57 -3.39
CA ALA A 203 -0.94 -6.75 -3.62
C ALA A 203 -0.67 -6.97 -5.11
N LEU A 204 0.54 -7.41 -5.43
CA LEU A 204 0.91 -8.01 -6.71
C LEU A 204 1.07 -9.51 -6.52
N GLN A 205 0.28 -10.29 -7.26
CA GLN A 205 0.33 -11.75 -7.24
C GLN A 205 0.58 -12.32 -8.64
N ARG A 206 1.72 -12.99 -8.84
CA ARG A 206 2.10 -13.57 -10.13
C ARG A 206 1.27 -14.80 -10.43
N THR A 207 0.65 -14.83 -11.60
CA THR A 207 -0.17 -15.94 -12.11
C THR A 207 0.53 -16.73 -13.20
N ARG A 208 1.46 -16.11 -13.94
CA ARG A 208 2.23 -16.75 -15.00
C ARG A 208 3.68 -16.29 -15.00
N ARG A 209 4.61 -17.23 -15.19
CA ARG A 209 6.04 -16.98 -15.46
C ARG A 209 6.34 -17.08 -16.96
N GLY A 210 7.50 -16.58 -17.38
CA GLY A 210 8.00 -16.68 -18.76
C GLY A 210 8.46 -15.33 -19.29
N GLU A 211 8.49 -15.21 -20.62
CA GLU A 211 8.95 -14.01 -21.34
C GLU A 211 8.12 -12.76 -21.03
N LYS A 212 6.82 -12.93 -20.77
CA LYS A 212 5.90 -11.88 -20.33
C LYS A 212 5.21 -12.31 -19.04
N PRO A 213 5.87 -12.17 -17.87
CA PRO A 213 5.26 -12.56 -16.61
C PRO A 213 3.95 -11.81 -16.37
N GLN A 214 2.91 -12.54 -15.98
CA GLN A 214 1.59 -11.95 -15.71
C GLN A 214 1.31 -11.98 -14.21
N TRP A 215 0.79 -10.87 -13.73
CA TRP A 215 0.46 -10.60 -12.35
C TRP A 215 -0.98 -10.11 -12.23
N LEU A 216 -1.50 -10.17 -11.01
CA LEU A 216 -2.72 -9.49 -10.61
C LEU A 216 -2.35 -8.39 -9.64
N LEU A 217 -2.74 -7.15 -9.96
CA LEU A 217 -2.79 -6.04 -9.03
C LEU A 217 -4.15 -6.03 -8.34
N ILE A 218 -4.14 -6.06 -7.01
CA ILE A 218 -5.34 -6.26 -6.18
C ILE A 218 -5.34 -5.24 -5.05
N LYS A 219 -6.39 -4.42 -4.97
CA LYS A 219 -6.62 -3.54 -3.81
C LYS A 219 -6.96 -4.37 -2.58
N ARG A 220 -6.34 -4.06 -1.44
CA ARG A 220 -6.67 -4.67 -0.15
C ARG A 220 -7.92 -4.03 0.45
N LYS A 221 -8.67 -4.81 1.23
CA LYS A 221 -9.81 -4.32 2.00
C LYS A 221 -9.26 -3.57 3.21
N ASP A 222 -9.31 -2.25 3.18
CA ASP A 222 -8.86 -1.35 4.25
C ASP A 222 -9.69 -0.05 4.20
N GLU A 223 -9.37 0.94 5.05
CA GLU A 223 -10.05 2.25 5.11
C GLU A 223 -10.08 3.01 3.78
N ALA A 224 -9.10 2.78 2.89
CA ALA A 224 -8.99 3.47 1.61
C ALA A 224 -9.62 2.67 0.46
N ALA A 225 -10.28 1.53 0.73
CA ALA A 225 -11.01 0.81 -0.30
C ALA A 225 -12.28 1.55 -0.70
N GLU A 226 -12.54 1.64 -2.01
CA GLU A 226 -13.72 2.28 -2.58
C GLU A 226 -14.47 1.28 -3.48
N PRO A 227 -15.32 0.40 -2.91
CA PRO A 227 -16.09 -0.58 -3.68
C PRO A 227 -16.96 0.07 -4.77
N GLY A 228 -16.95 -0.48 -5.98
CA GLY A 228 -17.70 0.03 -7.12
C GLY A 228 -17.13 1.29 -7.78
N SER A 229 -16.01 1.83 -7.28
CA SER A 229 -15.37 3.00 -7.89
C SER A 229 -14.60 2.66 -9.17
N ASP A 230 -14.51 3.63 -10.07
CA ASP A 230 -13.53 3.63 -11.17
C ASP A 230 -12.64 4.87 -11.05
N VAL A 231 -11.58 4.75 -10.24
CA VAL A 231 -10.64 5.84 -9.98
C VAL A 231 -9.96 6.34 -11.26
N ALA A 232 -9.71 5.47 -12.24
CA ALA A 232 -9.06 5.86 -13.49
C ALA A 232 -9.93 6.79 -14.32
N ALA A 233 -11.25 6.53 -14.35
CA ALA A 233 -12.22 7.39 -15.02
C ALA A 233 -12.57 8.65 -14.20
N ALA A 234 -12.67 8.54 -12.88
CA ALA A 234 -13.07 9.66 -12.01
C ALA A 234 -11.97 10.70 -11.81
N ARG A 235 -10.70 10.29 -11.95
CA ARG A 235 -9.50 11.11 -11.74
C ARG A 235 -8.56 10.98 -12.94
N PRO A 236 -8.91 11.44 -14.16
CA PRO A 236 -8.10 11.21 -15.36
C PRO A 236 -6.87 12.14 -15.48
N GLU A 237 -6.79 13.17 -14.65
CA GLU A 237 -5.81 14.25 -14.75
C GLU A 237 -4.41 13.86 -14.30
N SER A 238 -3.36 14.48 -14.86
CA SER A 238 -2.01 14.41 -14.32
C SER A 238 -1.95 14.99 -12.90
N VAL A 239 -1.13 14.39 -12.03
CA VAL A 239 -0.80 14.98 -10.72
C VAL A 239 0.30 16.04 -10.79
N LEU A 240 0.96 16.21 -11.94
CA LEU A 240 1.98 17.24 -12.15
C LEU A 240 1.40 18.47 -12.86
N SER A 241 0.73 18.26 -13.99
CA SER A 241 0.22 19.34 -14.85
C SER A 241 -1.28 19.62 -14.67
N GLY A 242 -2.04 18.71 -14.06
CA GLY A 242 -3.50 18.80 -13.97
C GLY A 242 -4.23 18.53 -15.29
N GLN A 243 -3.51 18.17 -16.36
CA GLN A 243 -4.10 17.85 -17.66
C GLN A 243 -4.36 16.36 -17.79
N SER A 244 -5.50 15.99 -18.38
CA SER A 244 -5.75 14.63 -18.84
C SER A 244 -4.90 14.29 -20.07
N LEU A 245 -4.74 12.99 -20.33
CA LEU A 245 -4.02 12.52 -21.51
C LEU A 245 -4.71 12.96 -22.81
N GLY A 246 -6.04 13.06 -22.83
CA GLY A 246 -6.80 13.59 -23.97
C GLY A 246 -6.45 15.04 -24.28
N GLU A 247 -6.41 15.89 -23.26
CA GLU A 247 -6.04 17.30 -23.39
C GLU A 247 -4.59 17.47 -23.88
N LEU A 248 -3.65 16.69 -23.35
CA LEU A 248 -2.25 16.67 -23.81
C LEU A 248 -2.14 16.33 -25.31
N LEU A 249 -2.96 15.38 -25.77
CA LEU A 249 -3.01 14.96 -27.16
C LEU A 249 -3.83 15.91 -28.07
N GLY A 250 -4.46 16.94 -27.50
CA GLY A 250 -5.22 17.95 -28.22
C GLY A 250 -6.65 17.54 -28.55
N GLY A 251 -7.22 16.59 -27.82
CA GLY A 251 -8.64 16.25 -27.87
C GLY A 251 -9.41 16.99 -26.77
N GLY A 252 -10.16 18.01 -27.15
CA GLY A 252 -11.23 18.63 -26.35
C GLY A 252 -12.59 18.17 -26.82
#